data_AF-A0A5R2N0E7-F1
#
_entry.id   AF-A0A5R2N0E7-F1
#
_cell.length_a   1.000
_cell.length_b   1.000
_cell.length_c   1.000
_cell.angle_alpha   90.00
_cell.angle_beta   90.00
_cell.angle_gamma   90.00
#
_symmetry.space_group_name_H-M   'P 1'
#
loop_
_entity.id
_entity.type
_entity.pdbx_description
1 polymer ?
#
loop_
_entity_poly.entity_id
_entity_poly.type
_entity_poly.pdbx_seq_one_letter_code
_entity_poly.pdbx_strand_id
1 'polypeptide(L)'
;RRLDDVSNPEADAFIAFGVGNWPNRAVELLCEVSFTPLCSPTLLNKVGGFSKPADVLRANLLHLGDTEDWARWLALSKVENPDTEGGIFFSDMNLVFSA
;
A
#
# COMPACT_ATOMS: atom_id res chain seq x y z
N ARG A 1 -0.77 -1.04 -14.68
CA ARG A 1 -2.02 -0.40 -15.16
C ARG A 1 -2.18 0.89 -14.36
N ARG A 2 -2.41 2.03 -15.01
CA ARG A 2 -2.61 3.31 -14.31
C ARG A 2 -3.98 3.31 -13.64
N LEU A 3 -4.02 3.48 -12.33
CA LEU A 3 -5.26 3.48 -11.53
C LEU A 3 -6.01 4.82 -11.60
N ASP A 4 -5.39 5.82 -12.24
CA ASP A 4 -5.85 7.21 -12.38
C ASP A 4 -6.27 7.56 -13.82
N ASP A 5 -6.37 6.59 -14.72
CA ASP A 5 -6.74 6.82 -16.12
C ASP A 5 -8.26 6.94 -16.30
N VAL A 6 -8.71 8.12 -16.72
CA VAL A 6 -10.12 8.49 -16.95
C VAL A 6 -10.37 8.97 -18.39
N SER A 7 -9.54 8.51 -19.33
CA SER A 7 -9.51 9.03 -20.70
C SER A 7 -10.46 8.32 -21.68
N ASN A 8 -10.99 7.15 -21.34
CA ASN A 8 -11.83 6.36 -22.25
C ASN A 8 -13.14 7.12 -22.62
N PRO A 9 -13.34 7.50 -23.89
CA PRO A 9 -14.52 8.27 -24.29
C PRO A 9 -15.82 7.45 -24.28
N GLU A 10 -15.73 6.11 -24.29
CA GLU A 10 -16.90 5.21 -24.27
C GLU A 10 -17.44 4.97 -22.84
N ALA A 11 -16.77 5.48 -21.81
CA ALA A 11 -17.18 5.31 -20.42
C ALA A 11 -17.95 6.53 -19.91
N ASP A 12 -19.15 6.31 -19.39
CA ASP A 12 -19.98 7.37 -18.79
C ASP A 12 -19.44 7.87 -17.45
N ALA A 13 -18.77 6.99 -16.69
CA ALA A 13 -18.23 7.28 -15.37
C ALA A 13 -16.98 6.42 -15.07
N PHE A 14 -16.16 6.91 -14.13
CA PHE A 14 -14.95 6.24 -13.67
C PHE A 14 -14.93 6.12 -12.15
N ILE A 15 -14.48 4.97 -11.65
CA ILE A 15 -14.03 4.80 -10.26
C ILE A 15 -12.52 4.66 -10.32
N ALA A 16 -11.82 5.70 -9.88
CA ALA A 16 -10.37 5.82 -10.02
C ALA A 16 -9.72 6.22 -8.70
N PHE A 17 -8.48 5.77 -8.49
CA PHE A 17 -7.65 6.24 -7.38
C PHE A 17 -6.86 7.46 -7.86
N GLY A 18 -6.93 8.56 -7.14
CA GLY A 18 -6.17 9.76 -7.48
C GLY A 18 -6.53 10.97 -6.63
N VAL A 19 -5.85 12.08 -6.92
CA VAL A 19 -6.02 13.36 -6.20
C VAL A 19 -7.15 14.23 -6.76
N GLY A 20 -7.96 13.70 -7.68
CA GLY A 20 -9.12 14.42 -8.23
C GLY A 20 -8.80 15.43 -9.34
N ASN A 21 -7.53 15.61 -9.72
CA ASN A 21 -7.14 16.60 -10.73
C ASN A 21 -7.28 16.05 -12.17
N TRP A 22 -8.53 15.85 -12.61
CA TRP A 22 -8.84 15.40 -13.97
C TRP A 22 -9.54 16.50 -14.76
N PRO A 23 -8.84 17.18 -15.70
CA PRO A 23 -9.42 18.25 -16.50
C PRO A 23 -10.68 17.80 -17.25
N ASN A 24 -11.68 18.67 -17.30
CA ASN A 24 -12.95 18.43 -18.00
C ASN A 24 -13.70 17.18 -17.47
N ARG A 25 -13.60 16.90 -16.16
CA ARG A 25 -14.39 15.89 -15.45
C ARG A 25 -15.01 16.52 -14.21
N ALA A 26 -16.25 16.12 -13.89
CA ALA A 26 -16.79 16.29 -12.56
C ALA A 26 -16.21 15.20 -11.65
N VAL A 27 -15.83 15.56 -10.44
CA VAL A 27 -15.14 14.66 -9.51
C VAL A 27 -15.82 14.71 -8.15
N GLU A 28 -16.15 13.53 -7.63
CA GLU A 28 -16.71 13.34 -6.29
C GLU A 28 -15.84 12.34 -5.53
N LEU A 29 -15.48 12.68 -4.29
CA LEU A 29 -14.74 11.77 -3.41
C LEU A 29 -15.70 10.70 -2.88
N LEU A 30 -15.47 9.43 -3.25
CA LEU A 30 -16.25 8.31 -2.72
C LEU A 30 -15.82 7.92 -1.31
N CYS A 31 -14.51 7.75 -1.10
CA CYS A 31 -13.94 7.45 0.20
C CYS A 31 -12.43 7.76 0.23
N GLU A 32 -11.92 7.98 1.44
CA GLU A 32 -10.48 7.95 1.69
C GLU A 32 -10.02 6.51 1.88
N VAL A 33 -8.81 6.20 1.42
CA VAL A 33 -8.22 4.86 1.54
C VAL A 33 -7.18 4.88 2.64
N SER A 34 -7.38 4.06 3.66
CA SER A 34 -6.40 3.83 4.72
C SER A 34 -5.70 2.49 4.52
N PHE A 35 -4.37 2.48 4.54
CA PHE A 35 -3.57 1.26 4.53
C PHE A 35 -3.14 0.88 5.94
N THR A 36 -3.17 -0.40 6.26
CA THR A 36 -2.66 -0.96 7.51
C THR A 36 -1.92 -2.25 7.21
N PRO A 37 -0.71 -2.44 7.74
CA PRO A 37 0.03 -3.68 7.57
C PRO A 37 -0.68 -4.81 8.34
N LEU A 38 -0.72 -5.98 7.71
CA LEU A 38 -1.30 -7.19 8.26
C LEU A 38 -0.22 -8.27 8.35
N CYS A 39 -0.35 -9.15 9.33
CA CYS A 39 0.50 -10.33 9.45
C CYS A 39 -0.33 -11.51 9.97
N SER A 40 0.12 -12.73 9.66
CA SER A 40 -0.51 -13.92 10.21
C SER A 40 -0.26 -14.01 11.72
N PRO A 41 -1.21 -14.57 12.51
CA PRO A 41 -1.00 -14.79 13.95
C PRO A 41 0.25 -15.63 14.23
N THR A 42 0.55 -16.60 13.36
CA THR A 42 1.76 -17.43 13.45
C THR A 42 3.03 -16.59 13.35
N LEU A 43 3.10 -15.66 12.39
CA LEU A 43 4.25 -14.75 12.26
C LEU A 43 4.36 -13.85 13.50
N LEU A 44 3.23 -13.26 13.93
CA LEU A 44 3.20 -12.37 15.09
C LEU A 44 3.73 -13.06 16.35
N ASN A 45 3.32 -14.31 16.59
CA ASN A 45 3.80 -15.11 17.71
C ASN A 45 5.28 -15.47 17.57
N LYS A 46 5.74 -15.82 16.37
CA LYS A 46 7.13 -16.18 16.09
C LYS A 46 8.11 -15.02 16.34
N VAL A 47 7.71 -13.79 16.01
CA VAL A 47 8.54 -12.59 16.22
C VAL A 47 8.40 -11.97 17.61
N GLY A 48 7.57 -12.56 18.48
CA GLY A 48 7.34 -12.08 19.84
C GLY A 48 6.45 -10.83 19.93
N GLY A 49 5.58 -10.61 18.94
CA GLY A 49 4.67 -9.46 18.86
C GLY A 49 5.31 -8.18 18.32
N PHE A 50 4.49 -7.18 18.02
CA PHE A 50 4.91 -5.82 17.63
C PHE A 50 4.42 -4.81 18.66
N SER A 51 5.32 -4.03 19.25
CA SER A 51 5.01 -3.00 20.25
C SER A 51 5.02 -1.58 19.68
N LYS A 52 5.75 -1.37 18.58
CA LYS A 52 5.85 -0.08 17.86
C LYS A 52 5.91 -0.29 16.35
N PRO A 53 5.57 0.73 15.53
CA PRO A 53 5.55 0.60 14.07
C PRO A 53 6.87 0.11 13.46
N ALA A 54 8.02 0.54 13.99
CA ALA A 54 9.33 0.11 13.51
C ALA A 54 9.60 -1.40 13.68
N ASP A 55 8.85 -2.08 14.54
CA ASP A 55 9.06 -3.50 14.80
C ASP A 55 8.70 -4.40 13.61
N VAL A 56 7.91 -3.90 12.65
CA VAL A 56 7.61 -4.60 11.38
C VAL A 56 8.87 -4.89 10.58
N LEU A 57 9.93 -4.07 10.73
CA LEU A 57 11.23 -4.26 10.06
C LEU A 57 11.98 -5.50 10.56
N ARG A 58 11.53 -6.13 11.66
CA ARG A 58 12.06 -7.43 12.12
C ARG A 58 11.45 -8.62 11.37
N ALA A 59 10.39 -8.38 10.61
CA ALA A 59 9.74 -9.38 9.77
C ALA A 59 10.15 -9.20 8.31
N ASN A 60 9.89 -10.23 7.51
CA ASN A 60 10.09 -10.15 6.06
C ASN A 60 8.94 -9.33 5.45
N LEU A 61 9.25 -8.12 4.96
CA LEU A 61 8.26 -7.26 4.32
C LEU A 61 7.84 -7.84 2.98
N LEU A 62 6.56 -7.69 2.64
CA LEU A 62 6.02 -8.05 1.33
C LEU A 62 5.80 -6.77 0.54
N HIS A 63 6.44 -6.65 -0.60
CA HIS A 63 6.44 -5.48 -1.47
C HIS A 63 5.62 -5.75 -2.73
N LEU A 64 4.79 -4.80 -3.16
CA LEU A 64 4.06 -4.87 -4.42
C LEU A 64 4.70 -3.90 -5.42
N GLY A 65 5.53 -4.40 -6.31
CA GLY A 65 6.27 -3.60 -7.29
C GLY A 65 7.50 -2.88 -6.70
N ASP A 66 7.32 -2.11 -5.64
CA ASP A 66 8.38 -1.28 -5.02
C ASP A 66 8.23 -1.19 -3.48
N THR A 67 9.06 -0.34 -2.86
CA THR A 67 9.12 -0.14 -1.41
C THR A 67 8.29 1.06 -0.91
N GLU A 68 7.60 1.78 -1.79
CA GLU A 68 6.96 3.07 -1.46
C GLU A 68 5.86 2.91 -0.41
N ASP A 69 5.09 1.82 -0.45
CA ASP A 69 4.01 1.57 0.50
C ASP A 69 4.53 1.47 1.94
N TRP A 70 5.60 0.70 2.16
CA TRP A 70 6.24 0.57 3.46
C TRP A 70 6.92 1.87 3.90
N ALA A 71 7.64 2.54 3.00
CA ALA A 71 8.28 3.81 3.29
C ALA A 71 7.25 4.88 3.71
N ARG A 72 6.14 4.98 2.99
CA ARG A 72 5.03 5.90 3.29
C ARG A 72 4.37 5.55 4.62
N TRP A 73 4.05 4.28 4.86
CA TRP A 73 3.40 3.87 6.11
C TRP A 73 4.29 4.10 7.34
N LEU A 74 5.59 3.81 7.25
CA LEU A 74 6.56 4.04 8.32
C LEU A 74 6.79 5.55 8.58
N ALA A 75 6.85 6.37 7.52
CA ALA A 75 6.94 7.82 7.66
C ALA A 75 5.70 8.43 8.34
N LEU A 76 4.49 8.00 7.94
CA LEU A 76 3.24 8.40 8.59
C LEU A 76 3.18 7.93 10.06
N SER A 77 3.84 6.81 10.35
CA SER A 77 4.01 6.26 11.70
C SER A 77 5.16 6.88 12.50
N LYS A 78 5.81 7.93 11.96
CA LYS A 78 6.93 8.67 12.58
C LYS A 78 8.17 7.82 12.86
N VAL A 79 8.43 6.81 12.04
CA VAL A 79 9.68 6.05 12.07
C VAL A 79 10.72 6.80 11.23
N GLU A 80 11.84 7.17 11.85
CA GLU A 80 12.92 7.88 11.18
C GLU A 80 13.86 6.89 10.48
N ASN A 81 14.27 7.22 9.25
CA ASN A 81 15.24 6.48 8.44
C ASN A 81 14.99 4.95 8.40
N PRO A 82 13.77 4.48 8.07
CA PRO A 82 13.51 3.05 7.99
C PRO A 82 14.28 2.42 6.82
N ASP A 83 14.92 1.28 7.06
CA ASP A 83 15.42 0.41 5.99
C ASP A 83 14.27 -0.49 5.52
N THR A 84 13.67 -0.13 4.37
CA THR A 84 12.56 -0.86 3.76
C THR A 84 12.99 -1.77 2.61
N GLU A 85 14.29 -1.90 2.33
CA GLU A 85 14.76 -2.67 1.17
C GLU A 85 14.67 -4.18 1.40
N GLY A 86 14.71 -4.62 2.67
CA GLY A 86 14.51 -6.02 3.03
C GLY A 86 13.11 -6.51 2.71
N GLY A 87 12.99 -7.74 2.19
CA GLY A 87 11.70 -8.35 1.90
C GLY A 87 11.64 -9.20 0.64
N ILE A 88 10.43 -9.52 0.22
CA ILE A 88 10.12 -10.17 -1.06
C ILE A 88 9.29 -9.21 -1.92
N PHE A 89 9.66 -9.11 -3.19
CA PHE A 89 8.95 -8.31 -4.19
C PHE A 89 8.02 -9.19 -5.02
N PHE A 90 6.77 -8.78 -5.10
CA PHE A 90 5.75 -9.41 -5.92
C PHE A 90 5.35 -8.47 -7.04
N SER A 91 5.09 -9.05 -8.21
CA SER A 91 4.58 -8.33 -9.38
C SER A 91 3.06 -8.16 -9.38
N ASP A 92 2.35 -8.89 -8.52
CA ASP A 92 0.89 -8.95 -8.47
C ASP A 92 0.38 -9.09 -7.04
N MET A 93 -0.74 -8.42 -6.76
CA MET A 93 -1.35 -8.37 -5.43
C MET A 93 -1.87 -9.75 -4.96
N ASN A 94 -2.33 -10.61 -5.87
CA ASN A 94 -2.80 -11.95 -5.50
C ASN A 94 -1.65 -12.82 -4.97
N LEU A 95 -0.43 -12.61 -5.48
CA LEU A 95 0.75 -13.32 -4.98
C LEU A 95 1.11 -12.84 -3.56
N VAL A 96 1.03 -11.53 -3.31
CA VAL A 96 1.23 -10.96 -1.96
C VAL A 96 0.24 -11.58 -0.98
N PHE A 97 -1.04 -11.70 -1.35
CA PHE A 97 -2.07 -12.28 -0.47
C PHE A 97 -1.89 -13.78 -0.18
N SER A 98 -1.21 -14.51 -1.07
CA SER A 98 -1.00 -15.96 -0.93
C SER A 98 0.24 -16.35 -0.11
N ALA A 99 1.06 -15.36 0.27
CA ALA A 99 2.35 -15.54 0.92
C ALA A 99 2.27 -15.84 2.42
#